data_AF-A0A558DDG2-F1
#
_entry.id   AF-A0A558DDG2-F1
#
_cell.length_a   1.000
_cell.length_b   1.000
_cell.length_c   1.000
_cell.angle_alpha   90.00
_cell.angle_beta   90.00
_cell.angle_gamma   90.00
#
_symmetry.space_group_name_H-M   'P 1'
#
loop_
_entity.id
_entity.type
_entity.pdbx_description
1 polymer ?
#
loop_
_entity_poly.entity_id
_entity_poly.type
_entity_poly.pdbx_seq_one_letter_code
_entity_poly.pdbx_strand_id
1 'polypeptide(L)'
;AAGGLEYVEQPCVSLAELAAVRRRVAVRIAADESIRRAEDPLRVAVAGAADIAVLKVAPLGGVRRALEVAEACGLPCVVSSAVETSVGLAAGLALAGALPSLDFACGLGTRSLLTGDVTGDSLSPVDGYLPVPRTAPEPGLAARFAANEATREAWLDRLARVRALTA
;
A
#
# COMPACT_ATOMS: atom_id res chain seq x y z
N ALA A 1 -15.47 -12.76 21.19
CA ALA A 1 -16.13 -12.11 20.05
C ALA A 1 -15.12 -11.12 19.45
N ALA A 2 -14.43 -11.32 18.34
CA ALA A 2 -14.38 -12.39 17.34
C ALA A 2 -13.07 -13.17 17.48
N GLY A 3 -13.14 -14.47 17.77
CA GLY A 3 -11.94 -15.30 17.85
C GLY A 3 -11.36 -15.51 16.46
N GLY A 4 -10.03 -15.55 16.35
CA GLY A 4 -9.33 -15.87 15.09
C GLY A 4 -9.03 -14.68 14.17
N LEU A 5 -9.29 -13.42 14.60
CA LEU A 5 -8.81 -12.25 13.86
C LEU A 5 -7.30 -12.10 14.02
N GLU A 6 -6.58 -11.94 12.91
CA GLU A 6 -5.13 -11.70 12.91
C GLU A 6 -4.79 -10.29 13.39
N TYR A 7 -5.54 -9.29 12.89
CA TYR A 7 -5.51 -7.88 13.30
C TYR A 7 -6.77 -7.13 12.84
N VAL A 8 -6.93 -5.89 13.31
CA VAL A 8 -7.93 -4.92 12.82
C VAL A 8 -7.19 -3.70 12.26
N GLU A 9 -7.42 -3.39 10.98
CA GLU A 9 -6.81 -2.25 10.28
C GLU A 9 -7.60 -0.97 10.50
N GLN A 10 -6.92 0.07 11.00
CA GLN A 10 -7.43 1.43 11.14
C GLN A 10 -8.88 1.55 11.65
N PRO A 11 -9.22 1.01 12.84
CA PRO A 11 -10.59 1.06 13.37
C PRO A 11 -11.07 2.48 13.71
N CYS A 12 -10.16 3.46 13.80
CA CYS A 12 -10.45 4.85 14.14
C CYS A 12 -9.59 5.81 13.33
N VAL A 13 -9.96 7.10 13.32
CA VAL A 13 -9.30 8.11 12.48
C VAL A 13 -7.95 8.53 13.09
N SER A 14 -7.90 8.79 14.39
CA SER A 14 -6.73 9.35 15.06
C SER A 14 -5.89 8.31 15.82
N LEU A 15 -4.59 8.59 15.97
CA LEU A 15 -3.68 7.76 16.79
C LEU A 15 -4.15 7.64 18.25
N ALA A 16 -4.73 8.70 18.81
CA ALA A 16 -5.24 8.68 20.18
C ALA A 16 -6.40 7.69 20.34
N GLU A 17 -7.31 7.64 19.37
CA GLU A 17 -8.41 6.68 19.33
C GLU A 17 -7.89 5.26 19.09
N LEU A 18 -6.93 5.06 18.18
CA LEU A 18 -6.28 3.76 17.97
C LEU A 18 -5.68 3.24 19.26
N ALA A 19 -4.91 4.06 19.98
CA ALA A 19 -4.33 3.69 21.28
C ALA A 19 -5.41 3.37 22.32
N ALA A 20 -6.53 4.11 22.31
CA ALA A 20 -7.65 3.87 23.20
C ALA A 20 -8.34 2.52 22.91
N VAL A 21 -8.50 2.15 21.64
CA VAL A 21 -9.02 0.83 21.24
C VAL A 21 -8.02 -0.26 21.61
N ARG A 22 -6.73 -0.10 21.24
CA ARG A 22 -5.66 -1.06 21.50
C ARG A 22 -5.55 -1.45 22.98
N ARG A 23 -5.74 -0.51 23.91
CA ARG A 23 -5.73 -0.79 25.36
C ARG A 23 -6.92 -1.63 25.86
N ARG A 24 -7.99 -1.75 25.07
CA ARG A 24 -9.24 -2.40 25.47
C ARG A 24 -9.49 -3.74 24.77
N VAL A 25 -8.67 -4.09 23.78
CA VAL A 25 -8.84 -5.31 22.98
C VAL A 25 -7.57 -6.15 23.00
N ALA A 26 -7.73 -7.46 22.85
CA ALA A 26 -6.60 -8.39 22.72
C ALA A 26 -6.14 -8.59 21.27
N VAL A 27 -6.97 -8.24 20.29
CA VAL A 27 -6.61 -8.31 18.86
C VAL A 27 -5.64 -7.20 18.50
N ARG A 28 -4.65 -7.50 17.66
CA ARG A 28 -3.67 -6.51 17.18
C ARG A 28 -4.34 -5.40 16.39
N ILE A 29 -3.83 -4.18 16.53
CA ILE A 29 -4.27 -3.02 15.75
C ILE A 29 -3.22 -2.67 14.69
N ALA A 30 -3.63 -2.56 13.43
CA ALA A 30 -2.77 -2.08 12.34
C ALA A 30 -3.10 -0.62 12.00
N ALA A 31 -2.08 0.19 11.70
CA ALA A 31 -2.24 1.57 11.25
C ALA A 31 -1.95 1.68 9.74
N ASP A 32 -2.88 2.26 8.98
CA ASP A 32 -2.74 2.59 7.55
C ASP A 32 -2.82 4.12 7.34
N GLU A 33 -4.03 4.69 7.40
CA GLU A 33 -4.27 6.13 7.24
C GLU A 33 -3.41 6.97 8.18
N SER A 34 -3.23 6.53 9.43
CA SER A 34 -2.43 7.27 10.41
C SER A 34 -0.94 7.33 10.03
N ILE A 35 -0.45 6.46 9.15
CA ILE A 35 0.91 6.50 8.60
C ILE A 35 0.89 7.29 7.29
N ARG A 36 0.13 6.83 6.29
CA ARG A 36 0.22 7.35 4.91
C ARG A 36 -0.36 8.76 4.71
N ARG A 37 -1.20 9.25 5.64
CA ARG A 37 -1.77 10.61 5.60
C ARG A 37 -1.15 11.55 6.63
N ALA A 38 -0.15 11.11 7.38
CA ALA A 38 0.54 11.98 8.30
C ALA A 38 1.27 13.09 7.55
N GLU A 39 1.41 14.26 8.19
CA GLU A 39 2.20 15.37 7.67
C GLU A 39 3.65 14.94 7.42
N ASP A 40 4.19 14.10 8.31
CA ASP A 40 5.50 13.48 8.15
C ASP A 40 5.46 11.99 8.55
N PRO A 41 5.32 11.07 7.57
CA PRO A 41 5.33 9.63 7.79
C PRO A 41 6.58 9.11 8.53
N LEU A 42 7.73 9.77 8.40
CA LEU A 42 8.98 9.36 9.07
C LEU A 42 8.99 9.73 10.56
N ARG A 43 8.12 10.66 10.98
CA ARG A 43 8.01 11.10 12.38
C ARG A 43 6.77 10.58 13.08
N VAL A 44 5.97 9.74 12.42
CA VAL A 44 4.78 9.16 13.03
C VAL A 44 5.20 8.15 14.08
N ALA A 45 5.12 8.56 15.35
CA ALA A 45 5.23 7.65 16.48
C ALA A 45 3.91 6.86 16.62
N VAL A 46 3.78 5.79 15.83
CA VAL A 46 2.68 4.82 15.97
C VAL A 46 2.89 3.88 17.15
N ALA A 47 4.11 3.84 17.71
CA ALA A 47 4.45 3.02 18.86
C ALA A 47 3.52 3.33 20.05
N GLY A 48 2.79 2.30 20.49
CA GLY A 48 1.78 2.40 21.56
C GLY A 48 0.34 2.63 21.08
N ALA A 49 0.15 3.07 19.83
CA ALA A 49 -1.15 3.19 19.18
C ALA A 49 -1.49 2.00 18.26
N ALA A 50 -0.47 1.36 17.67
CA ALA A 50 -0.62 0.21 16.80
C ALA A 50 0.42 -0.88 17.13
N ASP A 51 0.13 -2.09 16.66
CA ASP A 51 0.99 -3.28 16.71
C ASP A 51 1.62 -3.59 15.35
N ILE A 52 1.01 -3.10 14.26
CA ILE A 52 1.41 -3.36 12.86
C ILE A 52 1.38 -2.05 12.07
N ALA A 53 2.36 -1.86 11.20
CA ALA A 53 2.38 -0.77 10.21
C ALA A 53 1.95 -1.28 8.83
N VAL A 54 0.93 -0.67 8.23
CA VAL A 54 0.52 -0.95 6.85
C VAL A 54 1.29 -0.01 5.91
N LEU A 55 1.99 -0.58 4.95
CA LEU A 55 2.81 0.15 3.98
C LEU A 55 2.19 0.07 2.59
N LYS A 56 1.94 1.24 1.97
CA LYS A 56 1.44 1.36 0.60
C LYS A 56 2.39 2.23 -0.21
N VAL A 57 2.95 1.69 -1.29
CA VAL A 57 4.06 2.31 -2.02
C VAL A 57 3.68 3.66 -2.64
N ALA A 58 2.53 3.73 -3.33
CA ALA A 58 2.10 4.94 -4.01
C ALA A 58 1.93 6.14 -3.06
N PRO A 59 1.16 6.06 -1.95
CA PRO A 59 1.01 7.20 -1.05
C PRO A 59 2.26 7.49 -0.21
N LEU A 60 3.16 6.52 0.01
CA LEU A 60 4.43 6.75 0.71
C LEU A 60 5.54 7.29 -0.20
N GLY A 61 5.28 7.48 -1.49
CA GLY A 61 6.24 8.10 -2.41
C GLY A 61 7.33 7.16 -2.93
N GLY A 62 7.03 5.86 -3.03
CA GLY A 62 7.92 4.87 -3.64
C GLY A 62 8.59 3.93 -2.64
N VAL A 63 9.24 2.88 -3.18
CA VAL A 63 9.76 1.75 -2.39
C VAL A 63 10.80 2.18 -1.37
N ARG A 64 11.76 3.03 -1.75
CA ARG A 64 12.84 3.47 -0.84
C ARG A 64 12.29 4.25 0.35
N ARG A 65 11.42 5.23 0.09
CA ARG A 65 10.78 6.01 1.14
C ARG A 65 9.87 5.16 2.02
N ALA A 66 9.19 4.16 1.45
CA ALA A 66 8.41 3.21 2.24
C ALA A 66 9.29 2.34 3.17
N LEU A 67 10.51 1.99 2.76
CA LEU A 67 11.48 1.30 3.63
C LEU A 67 11.97 2.20 4.77
N GLU A 68 12.25 3.47 4.49
CA GLU A 68 12.61 4.45 5.54
C GLU A 68 11.47 4.62 6.56
N VAL A 69 10.21 4.65 6.11
CA VAL A 69 9.04 4.67 6.98
C VAL A 69 8.91 3.38 7.80
N ALA A 70 9.17 2.22 7.19
CA ALA A 70 9.16 0.94 7.90
C ALA A 70 10.18 0.92 9.06
N GLU A 71 11.41 1.36 8.78
CA GLU A 71 12.48 1.47 9.77
C GLU A 71 12.11 2.45 10.88
N ALA A 72 11.61 3.64 10.53
CA ALA A 72 11.19 4.66 11.48
C ALA A 72 10.01 4.22 12.38
N CYS A 73 9.07 3.44 11.84
CA CYS A 73 7.94 2.92 12.61
C CYS A 73 8.38 1.90 13.67
N GLY A 74 9.40 1.07 13.36
CA GLY A 74 9.92 0.06 14.28
C GLY A 74 8.89 -1.02 14.68
N LEU A 75 7.85 -1.22 13.85
CA LEU A 75 6.81 -2.23 14.06
C LEU A 75 6.88 -3.31 12.96
N PRO A 76 6.34 -4.52 13.22
CA PRO A 76 6.02 -5.47 12.15
C PRO A 76 5.23 -4.79 11.03
N CYS A 77 5.61 -5.05 9.79
CA CYS A 77 5.04 -4.38 8.62
C CYS A 77 4.21 -5.34 7.76
N VAL A 78 3.16 -4.82 7.15
CA VAL A 78 2.40 -5.49 6.10
C VAL A 78 2.34 -4.58 4.87
N VAL A 79 2.68 -5.12 3.70
CA VAL A 79 2.56 -4.39 2.44
C VAL A 79 1.15 -4.54 1.89
N SER A 80 0.57 -3.44 1.44
CA SER A 80 -0.76 -3.42 0.84
C SER A 80 -0.77 -2.55 -0.43
N SER A 81 -1.78 -2.76 -1.26
CA SER A 81 -1.99 -2.00 -2.49
C SER A 81 -2.94 -0.82 -2.26
N ALA A 82 -2.92 0.14 -3.18
CA ALA A 82 -3.94 1.16 -3.35
C ALA A 82 -4.89 0.84 -4.53
N VAL A 83 -5.05 -0.46 -4.85
CA VAL A 83 -5.85 -0.97 -5.97
C VAL A 83 -5.31 -0.50 -7.34
N GLU A 84 -4.01 -0.68 -7.53
CA GLU A 84 -3.34 -0.40 -8.79
C GLU A 84 -3.49 -1.52 -9.83
N THR A 85 -3.12 -1.21 -11.07
CA THR A 85 -2.86 -2.22 -12.11
C THR A 85 -1.59 -3.03 -11.79
N SER A 86 -1.26 -4.04 -12.59
CA SER A 86 -0.03 -4.83 -12.41
C SER A 86 1.26 -3.98 -12.40
N VAL A 87 1.25 -2.82 -13.06
CA VAL A 87 2.38 -1.87 -13.04
C VAL A 87 2.63 -1.34 -11.62
N GLY A 88 1.57 -0.93 -10.90
CA GLY A 88 1.69 -0.45 -9.53
C GLY A 88 1.88 -1.58 -8.52
N LEU A 89 1.22 -2.72 -8.73
CA LEU A 89 1.40 -3.90 -7.87
C LEU A 89 2.84 -4.43 -7.89
N ALA A 90 3.55 -4.32 -9.01
CA ALA A 90 4.97 -4.67 -9.09
C ALA A 90 5.82 -3.83 -8.13
N ALA A 91 5.47 -2.57 -7.89
CA ALA A 91 6.16 -1.75 -6.90
C ALA A 91 5.87 -2.23 -5.46
N GLY A 92 4.63 -2.68 -5.19
CA GLY A 92 4.28 -3.34 -3.93
C GLY A 92 5.06 -4.64 -3.70
N LEU A 93 5.20 -5.48 -4.73
CA LEU A 93 6.04 -6.69 -4.66
C LEU A 93 7.51 -6.37 -4.41
N ALA A 94 8.03 -5.32 -5.06
CA ALA A 94 9.40 -4.87 -4.84
C ALA A 94 9.63 -4.41 -3.39
N LEU A 95 8.66 -3.70 -2.78
CA LEU A 95 8.72 -3.35 -1.37
C LEU A 95 8.68 -4.60 -0.49
N ALA A 96 7.74 -5.52 -0.73
CA ALA A 96 7.61 -6.75 0.04
C ALA A 96 8.89 -7.59 0.01
N GLY A 97 9.52 -7.73 -1.16
CA GLY A 97 10.79 -8.45 -1.31
C GLY A 97 12.02 -7.74 -0.74
N ALA A 98 11.92 -6.46 -0.39
CA ALA A 98 13.00 -5.68 0.21
C ALA A 98 12.89 -5.54 1.74
N LEU A 99 11.74 -5.91 2.33
CA LEU A 99 11.57 -5.95 3.78
C LEU A 99 12.35 -7.14 4.38
N PRO A 100 12.86 -7.00 5.62
CA PRO A 100 13.65 -8.05 6.27
C PRO A 100 12.83 -9.29 6.63
N SER A 101 11.53 -9.12 6.91
CA SER A 101 10.57 -10.19 7.16
C SER A 101 9.20 -9.83 6.59
N LEU A 102 8.42 -10.87 6.29
CA LEU A 102 7.01 -10.77 5.91
C LEU A 102 6.21 -11.67 6.84
N ASP A 103 5.89 -11.16 8.02
CA ASP A 103 5.17 -11.91 9.06
C ASP A 103 3.66 -12.06 8.75
N PHE A 104 3.16 -11.27 7.79
CA PHE A 104 1.76 -11.22 7.36
C PHE A 104 1.65 -11.35 5.84
N ALA A 105 0.56 -11.96 5.36
CA ALA A 105 0.26 -12.00 3.94
C ALA A 105 0.03 -10.58 3.40
N CYS A 106 0.65 -10.25 2.26
CA CYS A 106 0.56 -8.91 1.68
C CYS A 106 -0.79 -8.69 0.97
N GLY A 107 -1.38 -7.51 1.13
CA GLY A 107 -2.63 -7.06 0.50
C GLY A 107 -2.47 -6.67 -0.98
N LEU A 108 -1.78 -7.51 -1.77
CA LEU A 108 -1.41 -7.26 -3.16
C LEU A 108 -2.26 -8.04 -4.19
N GLY A 109 -3.19 -8.89 -3.73
CA GLY A 109 -4.10 -9.65 -4.59
C GLY A 109 -5.26 -8.86 -5.21
N THR A 110 -5.14 -7.52 -5.29
CA THR A 110 -6.25 -6.61 -5.64
C THR A 110 -6.51 -6.46 -7.13
N ARG A 111 -5.66 -7.03 -8.01
CA ARG A 111 -5.94 -7.08 -9.46
C ARG A 111 -7.29 -7.74 -9.77
N SER A 112 -7.74 -8.66 -8.92
CA SER A 112 -9.05 -9.34 -9.04
C SER A 112 -10.24 -8.38 -8.91
N LEU A 113 -10.05 -7.21 -8.29
CA LEU A 113 -11.08 -6.18 -8.13
C LEU A 113 -11.26 -5.32 -9.39
N LEU A 114 -10.33 -5.39 -10.34
CA LEU A 114 -10.37 -4.65 -11.60
C LEU A 114 -10.98 -5.50 -12.71
N THR A 115 -11.73 -4.86 -13.61
CA THR A 115 -12.32 -5.52 -14.79
C THR A 115 -11.29 -5.98 -15.82
N GLY A 116 -10.08 -5.43 -15.77
CA GLY A 116 -8.98 -5.75 -16.65
C GLY A 116 -7.67 -5.17 -16.16
N ASP A 117 -6.61 -5.33 -16.96
CA ASP A 117 -5.26 -4.89 -16.63
C ASP A 117 -4.52 -4.44 -17.88
N VAL A 118 -3.54 -3.56 -17.70
CA VAL A 118 -2.82 -2.90 -18.80
C VAL A 118 -1.59 -3.69 -19.28
N THR A 119 -1.30 -4.83 -18.68
CA THR A 119 -0.14 -5.67 -18.98
C THR A 119 -0.56 -6.97 -19.66
N GLY A 120 0.35 -7.57 -20.46
CA GLY A 120 0.09 -8.88 -21.08
C GLY A 120 0.04 -10.02 -20.07
N ASP A 121 0.91 -9.96 -19.07
CA ASP A 121 1.04 -10.95 -18.00
C ASP A 121 0.63 -10.32 -16.65
N SER A 122 -0.68 -10.36 -16.36
CA SER A 122 -1.20 -9.78 -15.12
C SER A 122 -0.65 -10.46 -13.87
N LEU A 123 -0.30 -9.67 -12.87
CA LEU A 123 0.06 -10.15 -11.53
C LEU A 123 -1.19 -10.63 -10.79
N SER A 124 -1.52 -11.91 -10.98
CA SER A 124 -2.67 -12.57 -10.36
C SER A 124 -2.19 -13.62 -9.36
N PRO A 125 -2.82 -13.74 -8.17
CA PRO A 125 -2.43 -14.77 -7.21
C PRO A 125 -2.69 -16.18 -7.74
N VAL A 126 -1.75 -17.10 -7.48
CA VAL A 126 -1.88 -18.54 -7.69
C VAL A 126 -1.54 -19.23 -6.38
N ASP A 127 -2.46 -20.03 -5.85
CA ASP A 127 -2.32 -20.74 -4.56
C ASP A 127 -1.92 -19.83 -3.38
N GLY A 128 -2.40 -18.58 -3.38
CA GLY A 128 -2.10 -17.59 -2.33
C GLY A 128 -0.79 -16.83 -2.52
N TYR A 129 -0.04 -17.08 -3.60
CA TYR A 129 1.23 -16.42 -3.90
C TYR A 129 1.14 -15.56 -5.15
N LEU A 130 1.95 -14.51 -5.22
CA LEU A 130 2.11 -13.69 -6.42
C LEU A 130 3.46 -13.99 -7.09
N PRO A 131 3.52 -14.01 -8.43
CA PRO A 131 4.78 -14.11 -9.14
C PRO A 131 5.61 -12.83 -8.91
N VAL A 132 6.91 -12.97 -8.65
CA VAL A 132 7.84 -11.85 -8.52
C VAL A 132 8.50 -11.61 -9.88
N PRO A 133 8.14 -10.54 -10.60
CA PRO A 133 8.70 -10.29 -11.92
C PRO A 133 10.15 -9.79 -11.79
N ARG A 134 11.03 -10.24 -12.69
CA ARG A 134 12.45 -9.79 -12.74
C ARG A 134 12.60 -8.38 -13.32
N THR A 135 11.62 -7.95 -14.10
CA THR A 135 11.55 -6.65 -14.77
C THR A 135 10.20 -6.03 -14.49
N ALA A 136 10.13 -4.70 -14.44
CA ALA A 136 8.86 -4.02 -14.28
C ALA A 136 7.89 -4.41 -15.43
N PRO A 137 6.61 -4.72 -15.14
CA PRO A 137 5.63 -4.98 -16.18
C PRO A 137 5.39 -3.74 -17.04
N GLU A 138 5.43 -3.93 -18.36
CA GLU A 138 5.15 -2.86 -19.31
C GLU A 138 3.64 -2.76 -19.61
N PRO A 139 3.07 -1.54 -19.68
CA PRO A 139 1.63 -1.33 -19.90
C PRO A 139 1.25 -1.48 -21.39
N GLY A 140 1.68 -2.56 -22.04
CA GLY A 140 1.49 -2.80 -23.49
C GLY A 140 0.02 -2.89 -23.94
N LEU A 141 -0.93 -3.09 -23.02
CA LEU A 141 -2.36 -3.13 -23.30
C LEU A 141 -3.10 -1.86 -22.89
N ALA A 142 -2.40 -0.78 -22.49
CA ALA A 142 -3.02 0.46 -22.00
C ALA A 142 -4.07 1.05 -22.95
N ALA A 143 -3.88 0.95 -24.27
CA ALA A 143 -4.83 1.44 -25.27
C ALA A 143 -6.23 0.80 -25.15
N ARG A 144 -6.33 -0.44 -24.65
CA ARG A 144 -7.62 -1.13 -24.43
C ARG A 144 -8.45 -0.51 -23.31
N PHE A 145 -7.79 0.20 -22.40
CA PHE A 145 -8.38 0.83 -21.20
C PHE A 145 -8.22 2.35 -21.22
N ALA A 146 -7.97 2.92 -22.40
CA ALA A 146 -7.76 4.35 -22.55
C ALA A 146 -9.03 5.11 -22.14
N ALA A 147 -8.85 6.13 -21.31
CA ALA A 147 -9.92 7.08 -21.01
C ALA A 147 -10.16 8.02 -22.21
N ASN A 148 -11.31 8.70 -22.21
CA ASN A 148 -11.58 9.77 -23.18
C ASN A 148 -10.57 10.93 -23.03
N GLU A 149 -10.51 11.78 -24.06
CA GLU A 149 -9.55 12.89 -24.14
C GLU A 149 -9.64 13.84 -22.94
N ALA A 150 -10.84 14.28 -22.58
CA ALA A 150 -11.06 15.17 -21.42
C ALA A 150 -10.53 14.58 -20.11
N THR A 151 -10.73 13.28 -19.88
CA THR A 151 -10.23 12.59 -18.68
C THR A 151 -8.70 12.49 -18.71
N ARG A 152 -8.13 12.19 -19.88
CA ARG A 152 -6.68 12.13 -20.07
C ARG A 152 -6.03 13.49 -19.78
N GLU A 153 -6.57 14.57 -20.33
CA GLU A 153 -6.10 15.94 -20.08
C GLU A 153 -6.15 16.28 -18.59
N ALA A 154 -7.28 16.02 -17.93
CA ALA A 154 -7.42 16.28 -16.49
C ALA A 154 -6.36 15.54 -15.64
N TRP A 155 -6.01 14.30 -16.00
CA TRP A 155 -4.95 13.54 -15.34
C TRP A 155 -3.55 14.09 -15.62
N LEU A 156 -3.26 14.47 -16.86
CA LEU A 156 -1.97 15.07 -17.22
C LEU A 156 -1.76 16.42 -16.52
N ASP A 157 -2.80 17.25 -16.45
CA ASP A 157 -2.77 18.52 -15.72
C ASP A 157 -2.54 18.30 -14.23
N ARG A 158 -3.22 17.31 -13.63
CA ARG A 158 -3.00 16.94 -12.23
C ARG A 158 -1.57 16.47 -12.00
N LEU A 159 -1.03 15.64 -12.88
CA LEU A 159 0.35 15.16 -12.81
C LEU A 159 1.34 16.33 -12.89
N ALA A 160 1.12 17.29 -13.79
CA ALA A 160 1.94 18.49 -13.90
C ALA A 160 1.92 19.32 -12.61
N ARG A 161 0.74 19.57 -12.03
CA ARG A 161 0.60 20.29 -10.75
C ARG A 161 1.34 19.58 -9.60
N VAL A 162 1.23 18.26 -9.52
CA VAL A 162 1.91 17.48 -8.47
C VAL A 162 3.43 17.50 -8.66
N ARG A 163 3.92 17.33 -9.90
CA ARG A 163 5.35 17.39 -10.19
C ARG A 163 5.98 18.73 -9.83
N ALA A 164 5.26 19.84 -10.04
CA ALA A 164 5.72 21.17 -9.69
C ALA A 164 5.90 21.39 -8.17
N LEU A 165 5.30 20.56 -7.31
CA LEU A 165 5.49 20.60 -5.85
C LEU A 165 6.75 19.83 -5.40
N THR A 166 7.32 19.01 -6.28
CA THR A 166 8.46 18.13 -6.00
C THR A 166 9.72 18.49 -6.78
N ALA A 167 9.66 19.54 -7.61
CA ALA A 167 10.78 20.11 -8.35
C ALA A 167 11.46 21.19 -7.50
#